data_AF-A0A9X0D579-F1
#
_entry.id   AF-A0A9X0D579-F1
#
_cell.length_a   1.000
_cell.length_b   1.000
_cell.length_c   1.000
_cell.angle_alpha   90.00
_cell.angle_beta   90.00
_cell.angle_gamma   90.00
#
_symmetry.space_group_name_H-M   'P 1'
#
loop_
_entity.id
_entity.type
_entity.pdbx_description
1 polymer ?
#
loop_
_entity_poly.entity_id
_entity_poly.type
_entity_poly.pdbx_seq_one_letter_code
_entity_poly.pdbx_strand_id
1 'polypeptide(L)'
;MLDDCALTDNEIAEFICICFCLEAFGRLLREKRSARCYGQGIMEKMSEINGIPAEKQWAFFGVKPLRIDLRLSEYDIRHESTILLAIRTPGGSEQTPAKVLDDTVELSDAPDMITWNDDPENKRAKMPCGHAITPESLTMYCRSILNAGRSRFVCPYPISQDEPPVFCGQEWEYIDVRRLAVLTGDEKKYFEEKIAKNYLFKSMGLQECPECKSLMVRPNKTTVQVVCLLCSKNKNTTYHLCWHCLHKWVNSGSRTQCGNVDCSGEDRRLKVLRSCDKKTIGGVVECPTIRACVSCGLLIEHEKACKHMHCRCGKDFCFICLKPKEGNGWQCGGLQ
;
A
#
# COMPACT_ATOMS: atom_id res chain seq x y z
N MET A 1 45.72 -15.22 9.62
CA MET A 1 45.69 -14.28 10.75
C MET A 1 45.17 -12.96 10.21
N LEU A 2 43.86 -12.72 10.36
CA LEU A 2 43.24 -11.44 10.08
C LEU A 2 43.45 -10.61 11.35
N ASP A 3 44.11 -9.46 11.25
CA ASP A 3 44.38 -8.59 12.41
C ASP A 3 43.06 -8.00 12.92
N ASP A 4 42.70 -8.37 14.15
CA ASP A 4 41.50 -7.96 14.86
C ASP A 4 41.46 -6.45 15.11
N CYS A 5 40.43 -5.79 14.60
CA CYS A 5 40.13 -4.39 14.90
C CYS A 5 39.28 -4.31 16.17
N ALA A 6 39.90 -4.46 17.34
CA ALA A 6 39.21 -4.36 18.63
C ALA A 6 38.79 -2.90 18.93
N LEU A 7 37.48 -2.65 19.04
CA LEU A 7 36.87 -1.42 19.59
C LEU A 7 36.32 -1.77 20.98
N THR A 8 36.68 -1.00 22.01
CA THR A 8 36.45 -1.35 23.42
C THR A 8 35.03 -1.06 23.92
N ASP A 9 34.54 -1.89 24.85
CA ASP A 9 33.16 -1.98 25.38
C ASP A 9 32.58 -0.74 26.10
N ASN A 10 33.30 0.37 26.21
CA ASN A 10 32.87 1.52 27.02
C ASN A 10 32.04 2.58 26.27
N GLU A 11 31.59 2.28 25.04
CA GLU A 11 30.79 3.17 24.18
C GLU A 11 29.34 2.70 24.02
N ILE A 12 28.94 1.66 24.76
CA ILE A 12 27.63 0.98 24.70
C ILE A 12 26.65 1.63 25.68
N ALA A 13 26.18 2.84 25.38
CA ALA A 13 24.99 3.40 26.05
C ALA A 13 24.41 4.59 25.26
N GLU A 14 23.44 4.34 24.38
CA GLU A 14 22.13 5.03 24.37
C GLU A 14 21.27 4.70 23.13
N PHE A 15 20.03 4.27 23.42
CA PHE A 15 18.79 4.36 22.63
C PHE A 15 18.50 3.45 21.40
N ILE A 16 17.50 2.60 21.63
CA ILE A 16 16.66 1.87 20.66
C ILE A 16 15.46 2.75 20.25
N CYS A 17 15.02 2.56 19.00
CA CYS A 17 13.69 2.80 18.39
C CYS A 17 13.51 3.96 17.38
N ILE A 18 13.16 3.52 16.15
CA ILE A 18 12.28 4.13 15.13
C ILE A 18 12.77 5.42 14.43
N CYS A 19 13.07 5.28 13.13
CA CYS A 19 13.15 6.33 12.09
C CYS A 19 13.60 7.72 12.57
N PHE A 20 14.91 7.94 12.72
CA PHE A 20 15.45 9.31 12.63
C PHE A 20 16.84 9.31 12.00
N CYS A 21 17.04 10.31 11.14
CA CYS A 21 18.30 10.67 10.48
C CYS A 21 19.52 10.54 11.41
N LEU A 22 20.56 9.87 10.92
CA LEU A 22 21.84 9.71 11.61
C LEU A 22 22.69 11.00 11.47
N GLU A 23 22.47 11.98 12.35
CA GLU A 23 23.52 12.95 12.73
C GLU A 23 24.57 12.34 13.67
N ALA A 24 24.35 11.12 14.18
CA ALA A 24 25.22 10.49 15.18
C ALA A 24 26.47 9.79 14.60
N PHE A 25 26.54 9.52 13.30
CA PHE A 25 27.63 8.69 12.75
C PHE A 25 28.95 9.44 12.54
N GLY A 26 28.94 10.78 12.56
CA GLY A 26 30.15 11.60 12.45
C GLY A 26 31.16 11.38 13.58
N ARG A 27 30.77 10.72 14.68
CA ARG A 27 31.66 10.42 15.81
C ARG A 27 32.50 9.15 15.64
N LEU A 28 32.08 8.19 14.80
CA LEU A 28 32.73 6.87 14.68
C LEU A 28 34.03 6.89 13.84
N LEU A 29 34.27 7.96 13.09
CA LEU A 29 35.46 8.13 12.24
C LEU A 29 36.53 9.04 12.85
N ARG A 30 36.55 9.20 14.18
CA ARG A 30 37.47 10.13 14.86
C ARG A 30 38.87 9.60 15.17
N GLU A 31 39.15 8.32 14.92
CA GLU A 31 40.51 7.81 15.05
C GLU A 31 41.09 7.28 13.74
N LYS A 32 42.33 7.70 13.48
CA LYS A 32 43.12 7.61 12.25
C LYS A 32 43.33 6.20 11.66
N ARG A 33 42.27 5.49 11.23
CA ARG A 33 42.40 4.16 10.59
C ARG A 33 41.48 3.89 9.39
N SER A 34 40.75 4.88 8.88
CA SER A 34 39.74 4.68 7.81
C SER A 34 40.28 4.14 6.47
N ALA A 35 41.56 4.34 6.14
CA ALA A 35 42.09 3.97 4.82
C ALA A 35 42.38 2.46 4.64
N ARG A 36 42.41 1.68 5.73
CA ARG A 36 42.70 0.23 5.66
C ARG A 36 41.47 -0.65 5.84
N CYS A 37 40.31 -0.08 6.15
CA CYS A 37 39.09 -0.83 6.38
C CYS A 37 38.43 -1.22 5.05
N TYR A 38 38.00 -2.48 4.98
CA TYR A 38 37.17 -2.99 3.90
C TYR A 38 35.70 -2.66 4.15
N GLY A 39 34.88 -2.61 3.09
CA GLY A 39 33.43 -2.48 3.22
C GLY A 39 32.83 -3.56 4.14
N GLN A 40 33.42 -4.76 4.15
CA GLN A 40 33.07 -5.85 5.07
C GLN A 40 33.12 -5.43 6.56
N GLY A 41 34.20 -4.79 6.99
CA GLY A 41 34.39 -4.43 8.40
C GLY A 41 33.39 -3.37 8.88
N ILE A 42 32.88 -2.53 7.98
CA ILE A 42 31.77 -1.62 8.31
C ILE A 42 30.47 -2.40 8.50
N MET A 43 30.16 -3.34 7.60
CA MET A 43 28.92 -4.11 7.66
C MET A 43 28.88 -5.01 8.91
N GLU A 44 30.01 -5.64 9.26
CA GLU A 44 30.16 -6.44 10.47
C GLU A 44 30.02 -5.58 11.73
N LYS A 45 30.69 -4.42 11.78
CA LYS A 45 30.55 -3.51 12.92
C LYS A 45 29.14 -2.94 13.06
N MET A 46 28.48 -2.65 11.93
CA MET A 46 27.07 -2.25 11.93
C MET A 46 26.18 -3.37 12.45
N SER A 47 26.42 -4.62 12.04
CA SER A 47 25.73 -5.80 12.55
C SER A 47 25.91 -5.98 14.06
N GLU A 48 27.09 -5.71 14.61
CA GLU A 48 27.34 -5.73 16.05
C GLU A 48 26.58 -4.62 16.79
N ILE A 49 26.51 -3.42 16.21
CA ILE A 49 25.87 -2.25 16.86
C ILE A 49 24.35 -2.36 16.85
N ASN A 50 23.76 -2.78 15.73
CA ASN A 50 22.31 -2.80 15.56
C ASN A 50 21.67 -4.19 15.76
N GLY A 51 22.47 -5.25 15.92
CA GLY A 51 21.99 -6.62 16.10
C GLY A 51 21.33 -7.24 14.87
N ILE A 52 21.48 -6.64 13.68
CA ILE A 52 20.86 -7.11 12.43
C ILE A 52 21.95 -7.79 11.59
N PRO A 53 21.74 -8.99 11.04
CA PRO A 53 22.75 -9.66 10.22
C PRO A 53 23.23 -8.83 9.03
N ALA A 54 24.54 -8.89 8.72
CA ALA A 54 25.16 -8.10 7.67
C ALA A 54 24.53 -8.33 6.27
N GLU A 55 24.02 -9.53 5.99
CA GLU A 55 23.33 -9.86 4.74
C GLU A 55 21.94 -9.18 4.59
N LYS A 56 21.40 -8.62 5.67
CA LYS A 56 20.12 -7.88 5.68
C LYS A 56 20.32 -6.36 5.65
N GLN A 57 21.54 -5.90 5.42
CA GLN A 57 21.89 -4.49 5.41
C GLN A 57 22.66 -4.13 4.14
N TRP A 58 22.59 -2.85 3.75
CA TRP A 58 23.43 -2.27 2.70
C TRP A 58 23.93 -0.90 3.13
N ALA A 59 25.23 -0.69 3.02
CA ALA A 59 25.84 0.63 3.18
C ALA A 59 26.11 1.26 1.81
N PHE A 60 25.84 2.55 1.67
CA PHE A 60 26.04 3.33 0.46
C PHE A 60 26.86 4.58 0.76
N PHE A 61 27.79 4.89 -0.13
CA PHE A 61 28.44 6.21 -0.17
C PHE A 61 27.97 6.95 -1.43
N GLY A 62 27.27 8.07 -1.23
CA GLY A 62 26.50 8.73 -2.29
C GLY A 62 25.44 7.79 -2.87
N VAL A 63 25.59 7.42 -4.15
CA VAL A 63 24.70 6.48 -4.87
C VAL A 63 25.33 5.11 -5.11
N LYS A 64 26.56 4.87 -4.61
CA LYS A 64 27.29 3.62 -4.85
C LYS A 64 27.21 2.71 -3.61
N PRO A 65 26.80 1.45 -3.76
CA PRO A 65 26.85 0.49 -2.66
C PRO A 65 28.32 0.18 -2.31
N LEU A 66 28.62 0.10 -1.02
CA LEU A 66 29.90 -0.39 -0.54
C LEU A 66 29.98 -1.89 -0.79
N ARG A 67 31.00 -2.30 -1.52
CA ARG A 67 31.32 -3.71 -1.74
C ARG A 67 32.24 -4.24 -0.66
N ILE A 68 32.04 -5.52 -0.34
CA ILE A 68 32.74 -6.26 0.72
C ILE A 68 34.25 -6.34 0.41
N ASP A 69 34.59 -6.50 -0.86
CA ASP A 69 35.94 -6.69 -1.39
C ASP A 69 36.73 -5.39 -1.60
N LEU A 70 36.08 -4.23 -1.51
CA LEU A 70 36.71 -2.94 -1.78
C LEU A 70 37.00 -2.17 -0.48
N ARG A 71 38.15 -1.48 -0.47
CA ARG A 71 38.55 -0.61 0.64
C ARG A 71 37.81 0.71 0.58
N LEU A 72 37.58 1.33 1.74
CA LEU A 72 36.91 2.64 1.80
C LEU A 72 37.67 3.75 1.08
N SER A 73 39.00 3.64 1.02
CA SER A 73 39.85 4.53 0.24
C SER A 73 39.55 4.50 -1.26
N GLU A 74 39.05 3.38 -1.78
CA GLU A 74 38.70 3.25 -3.21
C GLU A 74 37.40 3.98 -3.57
N TYR A 75 36.62 4.35 -2.56
CA TYR A 75 35.44 5.19 -2.71
C TYR A 75 35.73 6.68 -2.48
N ASP A 76 37.00 7.06 -2.24
CA ASP A 76 37.43 8.41 -1.80
C ASP A 76 36.61 8.92 -0.59
N ILE A 77 36.27 8.02 0.32
CA ILE A 77 35.57 8.36 1.56
C ILE A 77 36.55 9.09 2.49
N ARG A 78 36.22 10.33 2.81
CA ARG A 78 37.04 11.23 3.64
C ARG A 78 36.46 11.38 5.04
N HIS A 79 37.21 12.03 5.92
CA HIS A 79 36.70 12.46 7.22
C HIS A 79 35.41 13.27 7.03
N GLU A 80 34.38 12.98 7.83
CA GLU A 80 33.02 13.57 7.76
C GLU A 80 32.16 13.16 6.55
N SER A 81 32.59 12.17 5.77
CA SER A 81 31.76 11.58 4.73
C SER A 81 30.53 10.89 5.30
N THR A 82 29.36 11.13 4.69
CA THR A 82 28.10 10.50 5.11
C THR A 82 27.90 9.17 4.38
N ILE A 83 27.72 8.09 5.16
CA ILE A 83 27.35 6.76 4.65
C ILE A 83 25.88 6.53 4.97
N LEU A 84 25.10 6.18 3.95
CA LEU A 84 23.69 5.84 4.09
C LEU A 84 23.56 4.35 4.34
N LEU A 85 22.90 3.98 5.44
CA LEU A 85 22.57 2.59 5.76
C LEU A 85 21.12 2.32 5.38
N ALA A 86 20.91 1.36 4.48
CA ALA A 86 19.60 0.81 4.18
C ALA A 86 19.48 -0.57 4.82
N ILE A 87 18.44 -0.76 5.62
CA ILE A 87 18.15 -2.05 6.26
C ILE A 87 16.98 -2.68 5.51
N ARG A 88 17.16 -3.93 5.06
CA ARG A 88 16.05 -4.73 4.56
C ARG A 88 15.24 -5.20 5.76
N THR A 89 14.16 -4.49 6.07
CA THR A 89 13.18 -5.01 7.02
C THR A 89 12.52 -6.24 6.39
N PRO A 90 12.41 -7.37 7.11
CA PRO A 90 11.44 -8.38 6.73
C PRO A 90 10.08 -7.68 6.70
N GLY A 91 9.47 -7.55 5.53
CA GLY A 91 8.05 -7.20 5.45
C GLY A 91 7.33 -8.22 6.32
N GLY A 92 6.55 -7.75 7.29
CA GLY A 92 6.02 -8.59 8.37
C GLY A 92 5.27 -9.80 7.84
N SER A 93 5.95 -10.93 7.71
CA SER A 93 5.37 -12.19 8.06
C SER A 93 5.35 -12.19 9.58
N GLU A 94 4.18 -11.91 10.17
CA GLU A 94 3.91 -12.51 11.46
C GLU A 94 4.30 -13.98 11.34
N GLN A 95 5.06 -14.51 12.30
CA GLN A 95 5.41 -15.92 12.42
C GLN A 95 4.11 -16.70 12.70
N THR A 96 3.24 -16.71 11.70
CA THR A 96 2.05 -17.53 11.63
C THR A 96 2.53 -18.91 11.24
N PRO A 97 2.06 -19.97 11.92
CA PRO A 97 2.37 -21.33 11.50
C PRO A 97 2.02 -21.48 10.02
N ALA A 98 2.88 -22.16 9.26
CA ALA A 98 2.69 -22.37 7.83
C ALA A 98 1.28 -22.90 7.56
N LYS A 99 0.59 -22.28 6.60
CA LYS A 99 -0.80 -22.65 6.32
C LYS A 99 -0.83 -23.97 5.56
N VAL A 100 -1.34 -25.00 6.24
CA VAL A 100 -1.46 -26.34 5.65
C VAL A 100 -2.75 -26.42 4.83
N LEU A 101 -2.60 -26.71 3.54
CA LEU A 101 -3.72 -26.96 2.62
C LEU A 101 -4.34 -28.33 2.90
N ASP A 102 -5.65 -28.44 2.73
CA ASP A 102 -6.38 -29.72 2.82
C ASP A 102 -6.02 -30.61 1.62
N ASP A 103 -6.03 -31.93 1.84
CA ASP A 103 -5.72 -32.97 0.85
C ASP A 103 -6.65 -32.93 -0.38
N THR A 104 -7.81 -32.28 -0.24
CA THR A 104 -8.79 -32.09 -1.31
C THR A 104 -8.46 -30.92 -2.26
N VAL A 105 -7.43 -30.13 -1.95
CA VAL A 105 -7.01 -28.99 -2.78
C VAL A 105 -6.11 -29.46 -3.91
N GLU A 106 -6.46 -29.11 -5.15
CA GLU A 106 -5.55 -29.31 -6.28
C GLU A 106 -4.30 -28.45 -6.08
N LEU A 107 -3.16 -29.11 -5.93
CA LEU A 107 -1.86 -28.45 -5.84
C LEU A 107 -1.29 -28.23 -7.24
N SER A 108 -0.45 -27.20 -7.39
CA SER A 108 0.28 -26.91 -8.62
C SER A 108 1.73 -26.59 -8.31
N ASP A 109 2.63 -27.12 -9.14
CA ASP A 109 4.07 -26.82 -9.11
C ASP A 109 4.41 -25.55 -9.93
N ALA A 110 3.41 -24.89 -10.53
CA ALA A 110 3.60 -23.63 -11.25
C ALA A 110 4.07 -22.50 -10.29
N PRO A 111 4.82 -21.50 -10.79
CA PRO A 111 5.26 -20.34 -10.01
C PRO A 111 4.08 -19.64 -9.32
N ASP A 112 4.30 -19.16 -8.08
CA ASP A 112 3.33 -18.37 -7.35
C ASP A 112 3.03 -17.09 -8.15
N MET A 113 1.75 -16.86 -8.46
CA MET A 113 1.35 -15.80 -9.38
C MET A 113 1.69 -14.37 -8.92
N ILE A 114 2.06 -14.17 -7.66
CA ILE A 114 2.38 -12.85 -7.09
C ILE A 114 3.88 -12.72 -6.83
N THR A 115 4.45 -13.71 -6.14
CA THR A 115 5.85 -13.67 -5.72
C THR A 115 6.80 -14.23 -6.77
N TRP A 116 6.26 -14.94 -7.77
CA TRP A 116 7.02 -15.71 -8.77
C TRP A 116 8.00 -16.73 -8.17
N ASN A 117 7.89 -16.99 -6.88
CA ASN A 117 8.61 -18.08 -6.24
C ASN A 117 8.21 -19.38 -6.95
N ASP A 118 9.13 -20.30 -7.19
CA ASP A 118 8.97 -21.61 -7.83
C ASP A 118 9.53 -22.75 -6.97
N ASP A 119 9.87 -22.46 -5.71
CA ASP A 119 10.32 -23.44 -4.73
C ASP A 119 9.36 -24.65 -4.63
N PRO A 120 9.81 -25.87 -4.99
CA PRO A 120 8.99 -27.08 -5.02
C PRO A 120 8.60 -27.60 -3.63
N GLU A 121 9.29 -27.16 -2.57
CA GLU A 121 8.93 -27.46 -1.18
C GLU A 121 7.69 -26.65 -0.75
N ASN A 122 7.48 -25.48 -1.37
CA ASN A 122 6.36 -24.59 -1.09
C ASN A 122 5.15 -24.90 -1.99
N LYS A 123 4.30 -25.83 -1.54
CA LYS A 123 3.07 -26.23 -2.24
C LYS A 123 2.10 -25.07 -2.41
N ARG A 124 1.54 -24.93 -3.62
CA ARG A 124 0.57 -23.89 -3.97
C ARG A 124 -0.77 -24.46 -4.32
N ALA A 125 -1.81 -23.74 -3.92
CA ALA A 125 -3.16 -24.03 -4.35
C ALA A 125 -3.35 -23.59 -5.80
N LYS A 126 -4.03 -24.44 -6.59
CA LYS A 126 -4.52 -24.08 -7.92
C LYS A 126 -5.86 -23.37 -7.77
N MET A 127 -5.92 -22.12 -8.22
CA MET A 127 -7.14 -21.32 -8.21
C MET A 127 -8.11 -21.81 -9.29
N PRO A 128 -9.41 -21.46 -9.22
CA PRO A 128 -10.39 -21.79 -10.27
C PRO A 128 -10.05 -21.25 -11.67
N CYS A 129 -9.16 -20.26 -11.75
CA CYS A 129 -8.62 -19.74 -13.00
C CYS A 129 -7.42 -20.52 -13.55
N GLY A 130 -7.01 -21.60 -12.88
CA GLY A 130 -5.86 -22.43 -13.24
C GLY A 130 -4.51 -21.93 -12.76
N HIS A 131 -4.41 -20.68 -12.29
CA HIS A 131 -3.16 -20.10 -11.80
C HIS A 131 -2.84 -20.54 -10.36
N ALA A 132 -1.55 -20.68 -10.05
CA ALA A 132 -1.07 -21.16 -8.75
C ALA A 132 -0.75 -20.01 -7.79
N ILE A 133 -1.06 -20.18 -6.50
CA ILE A 133 -0.72 -19.23 -5.45
C ILE A 133 -0.56 -19.92 -4.09
N THR A 134 0.38 -19.43 -3.29
CA THR A 134 0.55 -19.85 -1.89
C THR A 134 -0.58 -19.28 -1.01
N PRO A 135 -1.03 -20.00 0.03
CA PRO A 135 -2.05 -19.50 0.95
C PRO A 135 -1.68 -18.14 1.57
N GLU A 136 -0.41 -17.93 1.88
CA GLU A 136 0.13 -16.69 2.44
C GLU A 136 0.00 -15.53 1.46
N SER A 137 0.44 -15.72 0.21
CA SER A 137 0.33 -14.70 -0.84
C SER A 137 -1.12 -14.36 -1.14
N LEU A 138 -2.00 -15.37 -1.19
CA LEU A 138 -3.44 -15.16 -1.40
C LEU A 138 -4.07 -14.34 -0.26
N THR A 139 -3.70 -14.64 0.98
CA THR A 139 -4.15 -13.92 2.18
C THR A 139 -3.72 -12.45 2.11
N MET A 140 -2.44 -12.20 1.88
CA MET A 140 -1.89 -10.84 1.84
C MET A 140 -2.50 -10.02 0.70
N TYR A 141 -2.63 -10.63 -0.48
CA TYR A 141 -3.22 -9.98 -1.64
C TYR A 141 -4.68 -9.58 -1.40
N CYS A 142 -5.50 -10.51 -0.92
CA CYS A 142 -6.90 -10.22 -0.62
C CYS A 142 -7.05 -9.18 0.50
N ARG A 143 -6.20 -9.23 1.53
CA ARG A 143 -6.14 -8.19 2.57
C ARG A 143 -5.83 -6.81 2.00
N SER A 144 -4.91 -6.72 1.04
CA SER A 144 -4.59 -5.45 0.35
C SER A 144 -5.79 -4.89 -0.44
N ILE A 145 -6.58 -5.75 -1.07
CA ILE A 145 -7.81 -5.38 -1.80
C ILE A 145 -8.83 -4.80 -0.82
N LEU A 146 -9.06 -5.48 0.31
CA LEU A 146 -9.99 -5.04 1.34
C LEU A 146 -9.57 -3.70 1.97
N ASN A 147 -8.28 -3.52 2.24
CA ASN A 147 -7.75 -2.26 2.76
C ASN A 147 -7.89 -1.10 1.75
N ALA A 148 -7.83 -1.40 0.46
CA ALA A 148 -8.12 -0.43 -0.59
C ALA A 148 -9.62 -0.11 -0.77
N GLY A 149 -10.50 -0.56 0.14
CA GLY A 149 -11.95 -0.29 0.08
C GLY A 149 -12.69 -1.12 -0.98
N ARG A 150 -12.10 -2.21 -1.47
CA ARG A 150 -12.71 -3.12 -2.46
C ARG A 150 -13.24 -4.38 -1.77
N SER A 151 -14.18 -5.06 -2.42
CA SER A 151 -14.82 -6.29 -1.90
C SER A 151 -14.89 -7.41 -2.93
N ARG A 152 -14.34 -7.18 -4.13
CA ARG A 152 -14.26 -8.16 -5.22
C ARG A 152 -12.83 -8.61 -5.37
N PHE A 153 -12.60 -9.91 -5.35
CA PHE A 153 -11.30 -10.53 -5.52
C PHE A 153 -11.17 -11.00 -6.97
N VAL A 154 -10.08 -10.62 -7.64
CA VAL A 154 -9.85 -10.96 -9.05
C VAL A 154 -8.42 -11.44 -9.21
N CYS A 155 -8.20 -12.37 -10.14
CA CYS A 155 -6.87 -12.89 -10.43
C CYS A 155 -5.96 -11.80 -11.03
N PRO A 156 -4.79 -11.51 -10.41
CA PRO A 156 -3.85 -10.52 -10.91
C PRO A 156 -2.86 -11.07 -11.96
N TYR A 157 -2.97 -12.34 -12.37
CA TYR A 157 -1.96 -12.95 -13.23
C TYR A 157 -1.96 -12.33 -14.64
N PRO A 158 -0.80 -11.88 -15.16
CA PRO A 158 -0.68 -11.38 -16.53
C PRO A 158 -0.67 -12.57 -17.51
N ILE A 159 -1.62 -12.59 -18.44
CA ILE A 159 -1.73 -13.63 -19.48
C ILE A 159 -0.90 -13.27 -20.71
N SER A 160 -0.68 -11.98 -20.98
CA SER A 160 0.17 -11.54 -22.10
C SER A 160 1.16 -10.46 -21.66
N GLN A 161 2.28 -10.39 -22.39
CA GLN A 161 3.29 -9.34 -22.28
C GLN A 161 2.98 -8.13 -23.17
N ASP A 162 1.75 -8.04 -23.71
CA ASP A 162 1.35 -6.93 -24.56
C ASP A 162 1.38 -5.60 -23.79
N GLU A 163 1.46 -4.48 -24.51
CA GLU A 163 1.27 -3.16 -23.91
C GLU A 163 -0.09 -2.56 -24.37
N PRO A 164 -1.09 -2.44 -23.47
CA PRO A 164 -1.08 -2.74 -22.04
C PRO A 164 -1.24 -4.24 -21.72
N PRO A 165 -0.68 -4.73 -20.59
CA PRO A 165 -0.71 -6.14 -20.23
C PRO A 165 -2.14 -6.61 -20.00
N VAL A 166 -2.47 -7.76 -20.59
CA VAL A 166 -3.76 -8.41 -20.41
C VAL A 166 -3.70 -9.28 -19.16
N PHE A 167 -4.55 -8.98 -18.19
CA PHE A 167 -4.67 -9.75 -16.94
C PHE A 167 -5.78 -10.80 -17.04
N CYS A 168 -5.63 -11.89 -16.29
CA CYS A 168 -6.64 -12.93 -16.17
C CYS A 168 -7.99 -12.36 -15.72
N GLY A 169 -8.01 -11.60 -14.62
CA GLY A 169 -9.20 -10.88 -14.19
C GLY A 169 -10.39 -11.76 -13.76
N GLN A 170 -10.25 -13.09 -13.75
CA GLN A 170 -11.28 -13.99 -13.27
C GLN A 170 -11.60 -13.68 -11.81
N GLU A 171 -12.89 -13.52 -11.51
CA GLU A 171 -13.39 -13.24 -10.18
C GLU A 171 -13.33 -14.50 -9.31
N TRP A 172 -12.87 -14.34 -8.08
CA TRP A 172 -12.81 -15.40 -7.09
C TRP A 172 -13.90 -15.20 -6.06
N GLU A 173 -14.65 -16.26 -5.76
CA GLU A 173 -15.63 -16.22 -4.69
C GLU A 173 -14.93 -16.21 -3.34
N TYR A 174 -15.55 -15.56 -2.34
CA TYR A 174 -14.97 -15.51 -1.00
C TYR A 174 -14.85 -16.91 -0.37
N ILE A 175 -15.70 -17.87 -0.78
CA ILE A 175 -15.59 -19.25 -0.32
C ILE A 175 -14.30 -19.92 -0.78
N ASP A 176 -13.87 -19.68 -2.02
CA ASP A 176 -12.60 -20.16 -2.56
C ASP A 176 -11.43 -19.48 -1.85
N VAL A 177 -11.49 -18.15 -1.67
CA VAL A 177 -10.45 -17.41 -0.94
C VAL A 177 -10.32 -17.94 0.49
N ARG A 178 -11.43 -18.16 1.19
CA ARG A 178 -11.44 -18.66 2.57
C ARG A 178 -10.82 -20.06 2.67
N ARG A 179 -11.12 -20.94 1.71
CA ARG A 179 -10.61 -22.32 1.68
C ARG A 179 -9.13 -22.36 1.29
N LEU A 180 -8.76 -21.75 0.16
CA LEU A 180 -7.42 -21.85 -0.42
C LEU A 180 -6.39 -20.98 0.30
N ALA A 181 -6.81 -19.89 0.95
CA ALA A 181 -5.93 -19.08 1.78
C ALA A 181 -5.84 -19.59 3.23
N VAL A 182 -6.52 -20.71 3.55
CA VAL A 182 -6.56 -21.33 4.89
C VAL A 182 -6.72 -20.28 5.99
N LEU A 183 -7.76 -19.43 5.84
CA LEU A 183 -7.91 -18.29 6.75
C LEU A 183 -8.16 -18.76 8.19
N THR A 184 -7.44 -18.18 9.14
CA THR A 184 -7.68 -18.40 10.57
C THR A 184 -9.04 -17.83 10.99
N GLY A 185 -9.51 -18.15 12.20
CA GLY A 185 -10.75 -17.57 12.73
C GLY A 185 -10.74 -16.03 12.75
N ASP A 186 -9.62 -15.45 13.19
CA ASP A 186 -9.44 -14.00 13.25
C ASP A 186 -9.36 -13.37 11.86
N GLU A 187 -8.68 -14.04 10.91
CA GLU A 187 -8.63 -13.59 9.53
C GLU A 187 -10.01 -13.62 8.86
N LYS A 188 -10.78 -14.69 9.05
CA LYS A 188 -12.16 -14.78 8.54
C LYS A 188 -13.01 -13.63 9.06
N LYS A 189 -12.95 -13.38 10.38
CA LYS A 189 -13.66 -12.26 11.00
C LYS A 189 -13.23 -10.92 10.39
N TYR A 190 -11.93 -10.68 10.27
CA TYR A 190 -11.41 -9.46 9.64
C TYR A 190 -11.91 -9.29 8.20
N PHE A 191 -11.85 -10.36 7.39
CA PHE A 191 -12.28 -10.35 5.99
C PHE A 191 -13.77 -10.06 5.89
N GLU A 192 -14.61 -10.77 6.63
CA GLU A 192 -16.07 -10.60 6.63
C GLU A 192 -16.49 -9.20 7.08
N GLU A 193 -15.90 -8.68 8.15
CA GLU A 193 -16.12 -7.31 8.61
C GLU A 193 -15.73 -6.27 7.55
N LYS A 194 -14.57 -6.44 6.90
CA LYS A 194 -14.10 -5.52 5.85
C LYS A 194 -14.94 -5.59 4.59
N ILE A 195 -15.33 -6.79 4.15
CA ILE A 195 -16.22 -6.98 2.99
C ILE A 195 -17.54 -6.25 3.23
N ALA A 196 -18.16 -6.48 4.40
CA ALA A 196 -19.42 -5.86 4.78
C ALA A 196 -19.28 -4.33 4.86
N LYS A 197 -18.25 -3.82 5.54
CA LYS A 197 -17.97 -2.38 5.62
C LYS A 197 -17.79 -1.76 4.24
N ASN A 198 -16.93 -2.32 3.40
CA ASN A 198 -16.66 -1.80 2.05
C ASN A 198 -17.92 -1.80 1.18
N TYR A 199 -18.79 -2.81 1.33
CA TYR A 199 -20.09 -2.86 0.66
C TYR A 199 -21.02 -1.75 1.17
N LEU A 200 -21.15 -1.56 2.48
CA LEU A 200 -21.99 -0.52 3.08
C LEU A 200 -21.50 0.89 2.69
N PHE A 201 -20.19 1.13 2.71
CA PHE A 201 -19.61 2.39 2.28
C PHE A 201 -19.91 2.70 0.81
N LYS A 202 -19.83 1.72 -0.08
CA LYS A 202 -20.07 1.91 -1.52
C LYS A 202 -21.53 1.99 -1.90
N SER A 203 -22.38 1.12 -1.35
CA SER A 203 -23.78 1.01 -1.74
C SER A 203 -24.66 2.06 -1.07
N MET A 204 -24.46 2.28 0.23
CA MET A 204 -25.32 3.15 1.03
C MET A 204 -24.66 4.49 1.36
N GLY A 205 -23.37 4.68 1.02
CA GLY A 205 -22.65 5.93 1.24
C GLY A 205 -22.50 6.27 2.72
N LEU A 206 -22.17 5.29 3.57
CA LEU A 206 -21.98 5.52 5.01
C LEU A 206 -20.63 6.22 5.28
N GLN A 207 -20.42 6.66 6.51
CA GLN A 207 -19.13 7.11 7.03
C GLN A 207 -18.91 6.58 8.45
N GLU A 208 -17.65 6.45 8.88
CA GLU A 208 -17.31 6.09 10.26
C GLU A 208 -17.16 7.34 11.14
N CYS A 209 -17.71 7.26 12.34
CA CYS A 209 -17.44 8.27 13.36
C CYS A 209 -15.94 8.24 13.73
N PRO A 210 -15.23 9.37 13.73
CA PRO A 210 -13.80 9.40 14.02
C PRO A 210 -13.48 8.93 15.45
N GLU A 211 -14.38 9.19 16.41
CA GLU A 211 -14.20 8.84 17.83
C GLU A 211 -14.53 7.38 18.11
N CYS A 212 -15.79 6.96 17.89
CA CYS A 212 -16.28 5.64 18.31
C CYS A 212 -16.29 4.59 17.20
N LYS A 213 -15.89 4.94 15.98
CA LYS A 213 -15.88 4.05 14.79
C LYS A 213 -17.25 3.46 14.41
N SER A 214 -18.34 3.98 14.97
CA SER A 214 -19.69 3.58 14.58
C SER A 214 -20.01 4.07 13.17
N LEU A 215 -20.76 3.25 12.43
CA LEU A 215 -21.24 3.62 11.11
C LEU A 215 -22.35 4.69 11.22
N MET A 216 -22.23 5.74 10.42
CA MET A 216 -23.15 6.86 10.35
C MET A 216 -23.75 6.94 8.96
N VAL A 217 -25.06 7.15 8.92
CA VAL A 217 -25.81 7.40 7.69
C VAL A 217 -26.17 8.88 7.66
N ARG A 218 -26.13 9.46 6.47
CA ARG A 218 -26.65 10.81 6.23
C ARG A 218 -28.10 10.71 5.77
N PRO A 219 -29.09 11.02 6.62
CA PRO A 219 -30.50 10.86 6.26
C PRO A 219 -30.93 11.80 5.14
N ASN A 220 -30.34 13.01 5.06
CA ASN A 220 -30.63 13.97 4.00
C ASN A 220 -29.34 14.45 3.31
N LYS A 221 -29.26 14.25 1.99
CA LYS A 221 -28.14 14.70 1.14
C LYS A 221 -28.01 16.22 1.01
N THR A 222 -28.96 17.00 1.52
CA THR A 222 -28.86 18.46 1.58
C THR A 222 -28.19 18.98 2.85
N THR A 223 -28.22 18.21 3.96
CA THR A 223 -27.65 18.63 5.25
C THR A 223 -26.26 18.05 5.46
N VAL A 224 -25.23 18.88 5.60
CA VAL A 224 -23.83 18.41 5.77
C VAL A 224 -23.57 18.00 7.23
N GLN A 225 -24.35 18.54 8.16
CA GLN A 225 -24.29 18.16 9.56
C GLN A 225 -24.89 16.77 9.77
N VAL A 226 -24.15 15.91 10.47
CA VAL A 226 -24.63 14.60 10.92
C VAL A 226 -24.45 14.44 12.43
N VAL A 227 -25.20 13.55 13.05
CA VAL A 227 -25.15 13.29 14.49
C VAL A 227 -24.67 11.86 14.73
N CYS A 228 -23.65 11.68 15.57
CA CYS A 228 -23.29 10.36 16.06
C CYS A 228 -24.14 10.01 17.29
N LEU A 229 -25.06 9.05 17.14
CA LEU A 229 -25.97 8.66 18.22
C LEU A 229 -25.24 8.05 19.43
N LEU A 230 -24.19 7.26 19.20
CA LEU A 230 -23.43 6.62 20.28
C LEU A 230 -22.59 7.64 21.06
N CYS A 231 -21.84 8.51 20.38
CA CYS A 231 -21.12 9.59 21.05
C CYS A 231 -22.08 10.53 21.78
N SER A 232 -23.27 10.79 21.21
CA SER A 232 -24.25 11.64 21.86
C SER A 232 -24.79 11.03 23.15
N LYS A 233 -25.07 9.72 23.12
CA LYS A 233 -25.47 8.95 24.31
C LYS A 233 -24.37 8.92 25.37
N ASN A 234 -23.14 8.61 24.99
CA ASN A 234 -22.03 8.46 25.93
C ASN A 234 -21.63 9.78 26.61
N LYS A 235 -21.74 10.91 25.90
CA LYS A 235 -21.38 12.23 26.41
C LYS A 235 -22.57 13.03 26.97
N ASN A 236 -23.77 12.43 26.94
CA ASN A 236 -25.03 13.07 27.31
C ASN A 236 -25.24 14.46 26.66
N THR A 237 -24.74 14.65 25.44
CA THR A 237 -24.74 15.92 24.69
C THR A 237 -24.82 15.61 23.19
N THR A 238 -25.49 16.44 22.38
CA THR A 238 -25.59 16.17 20.94
C THR A 238 -24.23 16.31 20.25
N TYR A 239 -23.71 15.19 19.74
CA TYR A 239 -22.42 15.14 19.06
C TYR A 239 -22.59 15.33 17.55
N HIS A 240 -22.52 16.59 17.12
CA HIS A 240 -22.60 16.98 15.72
C HIS A 240 -21.24 16.92 15.02
N LEU A 241 -21.23 16.39 13.80
CA LEU A 241 -20.07 16.25 12.93
C LEU A 241 -20.36 16.82 11.54
N CYS A 242 -19.31 17.22 10.84
CA CYS A 242 -19.36 17.55 9.42
C CYS A 242 -19.16 16.29 8.57
N TRP A 243 -20.05 16.04 7.61
CA TRP A 243 -19.93 14.91 6.67
C TRP A 243 -18.70 14.97 5.75
N HIS A 244 -18.15 16.16 5.51
CA HIS A 244 -17.02 16.31 4.58
C HIS A 244 -15.66 16.15 5.26
N CYS A 245 -15.44 16.85 6.38
CA CYS A 245 -14.17 16.82 7.09
C CYS A 245 -14.15 15.86 8.29
N LEU A 246 -15.29 15.29 8.68
CA LEU A 246 -15.44 14.43 9.86
C LEU A 246 -15.03 15.11 11.19
N HIS A 247 -14.83 16.43 11.23
CA HIS A 247 -14.60 17.16 12.46
C HIS A 247 -15.91 17.55 13.15
N LYS A 248 -15.80 17.86 14.45
CA LYS A 248 -16.91 18.39 15.25
C LYS A 248 -17.50 19.62 14.58
N TRP A 249 -18.82 19.75 14.62
CA TRP A 249 -19.51 20.90 14.08
C TRP A 249 -19.27 22.14 14.96
N VAL A 250 -18.82 23.24 14.36
CA VAL A 250 -18.47 24.49 15.07
C VAL A 250 -19.54 25.56 14.88
N ASN A 251 -20.07 25.71 13.66
CA ASN A 251 -20.99 26.79 13.33
C ASN A 251 -22.44 26.49 13.73
N SER A 252 -22.90 27.02 14.86
CA SER A 252 -24.28 26.85 15.34
C SER A 252 -25.36 27.47 14.45
N GLY A 253 -25.02 28.43 13.57
CA GLY A 253 -25.95 29.16 12.71
C GLY A 253 -26.20 28.54 11.33
N SER A 254 -25.50 27.47 10.96
CA SER A 254 -25.64 26.81 9.66
C SER A 254 -25.75 25.30 9.80
N ARG A 255 -26.44 24.65 8.85
CA ARG A 255 -26.50 23.18 8.69
C ARG A 255 -25.73 22.66 7.48
N THR A 256 -25.13 23.58 6.70
CA THR A 256 -24.40 23.29 5.46
C THR A 256 -22.93 23.67 5.57
N GLN A 257 -22.59 24.68 6.38
CA GLN A 257 -21.21 25.13 6.60
C GLN A 257 -20.80 24.82 8.03
N CYS A 258 -19.82 23.92 8.20
CA CYS A 258 -19.43 23.45 9.53
C CYS A 258 -18.59 24.45 10.33
N GLY A 259 -17.98 25.45 9.67
CA GLY A 259 -17.12 26.46 10.30
C GLY A 259 -15.68 26.00 10.58
N ASN A 260 -15.29 24.79 10.17
CA ASN A 260 -13.90 24.32 10.30
C ASN A 260 -13.02 24.92 9.20
N VAL A 261 -11.85 25.44 9.57
CA VAL A 261 -10.90 26.14 8.67
C VAL A 261 -10.46 25.25 7.51
N ASP A 262 -10.17 23.98 7.77
CA ASP A 262 -9.68 23.03 6.76
C ASP A 262 -10.80 22.35 5.96
N CYS A 263 -12.07 22.69 6.22
CA CYS A 263 -13.19 22.10 5.52
C CYS A 263 -13.52 22.87 4.25
N SER A 264 -13.25 22.27 3.10
CA SER A 264 -13.62 22.83 1.78
C SER A 264 -15.13 22.88 1.52
N GLY A 265 -15.95 22.32 2.41
CA GLY A 265 -17.42 22.29 2.26
C GLY A 265 -17.91 21.36 1.15
N GLU A 266 -17.02 20.58 0.56
CA GLU A 266 -17.29 19.61 -0.49
C GLU A 266 -16.66 18.24 -0.15
N ASP A 267 -17.14 17.17 -0.80
CA ASP A 267 -16.53 15.84 -0.69
C ASP A 267 -15.03 15.92 -1.05
N ARG A 268 -14.17 15.35 -0.21
CA ARG A 268 -12.70 15.33 -0.41
C ARG A 268 -12.32 14.83 -1.80
N ARG A 269 -13.09 13.90 -2.37
CA ARG A 269 -12.86 13.40 -3.74
C ARG A 269 -13.07 14.49 -4.79
N LEU A 270 -14.07 15.37 -4.61
CA LEU A 270 -14.32 16.49 -5.52
C LEU A 270 -13.21 17.52 -5.45
N LYS A 271 -12.66 17.77 -4.25
CA LYS A 271 -11.47 18.64 -4.08
C LYS A 271 -10.29 18.09 -4.87
N VAL A 272 -9.97 16.81 -4.71
CA VAL A 272 -8.88 16.14 -5.46
C VAL A 272 -9.10 16.23 -6.97
N LEU A 273 -10.31 15.99 -7.46
CA LEU A 273 -10.64 16.08 -8.88
C LEU A 273 -10.55 17.51 -9.44
N ARG A 274 -10.75 18.53 -8.61
CA ARG A 274 -10.64 19.95 -9.02
C ARG A 274 -9.20 20.45 -8.97
N SER A 275 -8.41 19.99 -8.01
CA SER A 275 -7.06 20.49 -7.75
C SER A 275 -5.94 19.61 -8.30
N CYS A 276 -6.23 18.50 -8.96
CA CYS A 276 -5.20 17.64 -9.54
C CYS A 276 -4.48 18.34 -10.70
N ASP A 277 -3.21 18.01 -10.88
CA ASP A 277 -2.40 18.52 -11.98
C ASP A 277 -3.01 18.16 -13.34
N LYS A 278 -2.58 18.87 -14.38
CA LYS A 278 -3.02 18.61 -15.75
C LYS A 278 -1.83 18.22 -16.62
N LYS A 279 -2.08 17.34 -17.58
CA LYS A 279 -1.09 16.89 -18.56
C LYS A 279 -1.70 16.66 -19.93
N THR A 280 -0.84 16.44 -20.92
CA THR A 280 -1.27 16.10 -22.28
C THR A 280 -1.42 14.59 -22.42
N ILE A 281 -2.58 14.13 -22.93
CA ILE A 281 -2.87 12.71 -23.17
C ILE A 281 -3.30 12.54 -24.63
N GLY A 282 -2.54 11.78 -25.42
CA GLY A 282 -2.90 11.47 -26.81
C GLY A 282 -3.17 12.70 -27.68
N GLY A 283 -2.41 13.78 -27.50
CA GLY A 283 -2.58 15.05 -28.22
C GLY A 283 -3.59 16.03 -27.61
N VAL A 284 -4.38 15.60 -26.61
CA VAL A 284 -5.31 16.48 -25.90
C VAL A 284 -4.60 17.15 -24.71
N VAL A 285 -4.43 18.46 -24.78
CA VAL A 285 -3.82 19.30 -23.73
C VAL A 285 -4.77 19.48 -22.54
N GLU A 286 -4.23 19.88 -21.38
CA GLU A 286 -5.01 20.23 -20.17
C GLU A 286 -5.88 19.09 -19.59
N CYS A 287 -5.51 17.82 -19.80
CA CYS A 287 -6.23 16.69 -19.22
C CYS A 287 -5.87 16.51 -17.73
N PRO A 288 -6.85 16.43 -16.80
CA PRO A 288 -6.60 16.12 -15.39
C PRO A 288 -5.79 14.83 -15.21
N THR A 289 -4.82 14.80 -14.30
CA THR A 289 -4.02 13.58 -13.99
C THR A 289 -4.83 12.54 -13.21
N ILE A 290 -5.88 12.97 -12.50
CA ILE A 290 -6.74 12.11 -11.70
C ILE A 290 -8.20 12.30 -12.13
N ARG A 291 -8.92 11.19 -12.37
CA ARG A 291 -10.38 11.20 -12.62
C ARG A 291 -11.10 10.11 -11.85
N ALA A 292 -12.40 10.29 -11.63
CA ALA A 292 -13.24 9.27 -11.02
C ALA A 292 -13.81 8.32 -12.09
N CYS A 293 -13.87 7.03 -11.79
CA CYS A 293 -14.62 6.07 -12.58
C CYS A 293 -16.10 6.47 -12.64
N VAL A 294 -16.67 6.49 -13.85
CA VAL A 294 -18.08 6.85 -14.06
C VAL A 294 -19.09 5.88 -13.46
N SER A 295 -18.68 4.64 -13.19
CA SER A 295 -19.57 3.61 -12.62
C SER A 295 -19.45 3.53 -11.10
N CYS A 296 -18.24 3.53 -10.54
CA CYS A 296 -18.04 3.29 -9.10
C CYS A 296 -17.43 4.46 -8.33
N GLY A 297 -17.11 5.58 -8.99
CA GLY A 297 -16.59 6.79 -8.35
C GLY A 297 -15.16 6.66 -7.79
N LEU A 298 -14.45 5.56 -8.10
CA LEU A 298 -13.06 5.33 -7.71
C LEU A 298 -12.15 6.34 -8.40
N LEU A 299 -11.30 7.03 -7.63
CA LEU A 299 -10.26 7.90 -8.17
C LEU A 299 -9.17 7.05 -8.83
N ILE A 300 -8.85 7.39 -10.07
CA ILE A 300 -7.89 6.73 -10.93
C ILE A 300 -6.90 7.80 -11.37
N GLU A 301 -5.63 7.59 -11.05
CA GLU A 301 -4.53 8.36 -11.59
C GLU A 301 -4.12 7.77 -12.94
N HIS A 302 -3.94 8.64 -13.92
CA HIS A 302 -3.53 8.25 -15.26
C HIS A 302 -2.01 8.29 -15.35
N GLU A 303 -1.36 7.14 -15.41
CA GLU A 303 0.10 7.04 -15.57
C GLU A 303 0.52 7.05 -17.05
N LYS A 304 0.14 6.02 -17.83
CA LYS A 304 0.59 5.80 -19.22
C LYS A 304 -0.38 6.35 -20.29
N ALA A 305 0.13 6.63 -21.50
CA ALA A 305 -0.52 7.38 -22.59
C ALA A 305 -1.88 6.88 -23.14
N CYS A 306 -2.35 5.70 -22.73
CA CYS A 306 -3.62 5.16 -23.25
C CYS A 306 -4.81 5.91 -22.63
N LYS A 307 -5.68 6.47 -23.48
CA LYS A 307 -6.92 7.15 -23.03
C LYS A 307 -8.01 6.19 -22.58
N HIS A 308 -7.89 4.89 -22.84
CA HIS A 308 -8.90 3.88 -22.54
C HIS A 308 -8.57 3.15 -21.25
N MET A 309 -9.41 3.29 -20.24
CA MET A 309 -9.17 2.79 -18.89
C MET A 309 -10.07 1.62 -18.57
N HIS A 310 -9.48 0.57 -18.01
CA HIS A 310 -10.21 -0.51 -17.37
C HIS A 310 -10.30 -0.21 -15.87
N CYS A 311 -11.50 0.11 -15.38
CA CYS A 311 -11.69 0.25 -13.94
C CYS A 311 -11.76 -1.13 -13.30
N ARG A 312 -11.15 -1.28 -12.12
CA ARG A 312 -11.23 -2.50 -11.30
C ARG A 312 -12.65 -2.91 -10.85
N CYS A 313 -13.67 -2.11 -11.15
CA CYS A 313 -15.08 -2.53 -11.03
C CYS A 313 -15.57 -3.35 -12.25
N GLY A 314 -14.72 -3.60 -13.25
CA GLY A 314 -15.06 -4.32 -14.48
C GLY A 314 -15.70 -3.46 -15.56
N LYS A 315 -15.66 -2.13 -15.40
CA LYS A 315 -16.18 -1.18 -16.41
C LYS A 315 -15.05 -0.46 -17.12
N ASP A 316 -15.14 -0.49 -18.43
CA ASP A 316 -14.26 0.23 -19.34
C ASP A 316 -14.82 1.63 -19.63
N PHE A 317 -13.96 2.64 -19.61
CA PHE A 317 -14.34 4.00 -19.96
C PHE A 317 -13.15 4.80 -20.49
N CYS A 318 -13.43 5.82 -21.30
CA CYS A 318 -12.39 6.74 -21.75
C CYS A 318 -12.06 7.75 -20.65
N PHE A 319 -10.79 7.89 -20.33
CA PHE A 319 -10.29 8.85 -19.35
C PHE A 319 -10.54 10.30 -19.78
N ILE A 320 -10.46 10.61 -21.07
CA ILE A 320 -10.60 11.99 -21.58
C ILE A 320 -12.08 12.41 -21.58
N CYS A 321 -12.94 11.65 -22.26
CA CYS A 321 -14.35 12.04 -22.47
C CYS A 321 -15.31 11.44 -21.45
N LEU A 322 -14.85 10.58 -20.53
CA LEU A 322 -15.64 9.88 -19.52
C LEU A 322 -16.75 8.97 -20.06
N LYS A 323 -16.80 8.73 -21.39
CA LYS A 323 -17.80 7.83 -21.97
C LYS A 323 -17.45 6.36 -21.68
N PRO A 324 -18.42 5.55 -21.23
CA PRO A 324 -18.22 4.11 -21.05
C PRO A 324 -18.02 3.41 -22.41
N LYS A 325 -17.39 2.24 -22.39
CA LYS A 325 -17.36 1.35 -23.56
C LYS A 325 -18.73 0.69 -23.73
N GLU A 326 -19.26 0.68 -24.95
CA GLU A 326 -20.55 0.06 -25.29
C GLU A 326 -20.34 -1.02 -26.36
N GLY A 327 -20.83 -2.24 -26.09
CA GLY A 327 -20.63 -3.39 -26.97
C GLY A 327 -19.15 -3.65 -27.26
N ASN A 328 -18.81 -3.80 -28.54
CA ASN A 328 -17.44 -4.04 -29.00
C ASN A 328 -16.64 -2.76 -29.31
N GLY A 329 -17.22 -1.56 -29.13
CA GLY A 329 -16.62 -0.31 -29.59
C GLY A 329 -16.38 0.72 -28.48
N TRP A 330 -15.34 1.54 -28.67
CA TRP A 330 -15.15 2.76 -27.89
C TRP A 330 -15.97 3.89 -28.51
N GLN A 331 -16.70 4.65 -27.69
CA GLN A 331 -17.49 5.80 -28.16
C GLN A 331 -16.65 7.01 -28.57
N CYS A 332 -15.32 6.89 -28.50
CA CYS A 332 -14.38 7.94 -28.84
C CYS A 332 -13.15 7.33 -29.54
N GLY A 333 -12.56 8.07 -30.47
CA GLY A 333 -11.35 7.62 -31.17
C GLY A 333 -11.61 6.62 -32.29
N GLY A 334 -12.79 6.64 -32.92
CA GLY A 334 -12.88 6.17 -34.31
C GLY A 334 -11.92 7.01 -35.16
N LEU A 335 -11.16 6.35 -36.03
CA LEU A 335 -10.24 6.97 -36.98
C LEU A 335 -10.93 8.16 -37.68
N GLN A 336 -10.35 9.34 -37.53
CA GLN A 336 -10.27 10.30 -38.63
C GLN A 336 -8.84 10.26 -39.14
#